data_AF-A0A941VJE3-F1
#
_entry.id   AF-A0A941VJE3-F1
#
_cell.length_a   1.000
_cell.length_b   1.000
_cell.length_c   1.000
_cell.angle_alpha   90.00
_cell.angle_beta   90.00
_cell.angle_gamma   90.00
#
_symmetry.space_group_name_H-M   'P 1'
#
loop_
_entity.id
_entity.type
_entity.pdbx_description
1 polymer ?
#
loop_
_entity_poly.entity_id
_entity_poly.type
_entity_poly.pdbx_seq_one_letter_code
_entity_poly.pdbx_strand_id
1 'polypeptide(L)'
;MKLARGFTLIELAIVLVIITILIGGLAVPLSAQIQARRIGETNRTLEEARETILGYIMTHNTLTATTCDCQYNADTTLDTSPTVTTCPTNFCPLTSTSSTTLSLQFTRHYLPCPDLNGADPEPNLDNDGDGSLSDLNNGREDRYVTGSVGSCATTSGHFPWVTLATAAQDAWGNRLGYSVENREYADSSKGLPNLALLTPPYAALNLKRICRGSACTAVDAVYLPAVIFSHGPNGWGAHNVNGNTLKAPTSADELENTDADADFVSRSPSKAGDAAGEYDDLVVWISDGLLRSRVCPAGGCP
;
A
#
# COMPACT_ATOMS: atom_id res chain seq x y z
N MET A 1 55.71 45.14 -35.10
CA MET A 1 54.89 43.96 -35.42
C MET A 1 54.96 42.99 -34.24
N LYS A 2 53.85 42.70 -33.56
CA LYS A 2 53.81 41.67 -32.50
C LYS A 2 53.78 40.30 -33.19
N LEU A 3 54.83 39.50 -32.99
CA LEU A 3 54.84 38.08 -33.37
C LEU A 3 53.81 37.33 -32.52
N ALA A 4 52.74 36.85 -33.15
CA ALA A 4 51.80 35.94 -32.50
C ALA A 4 52.53 34.61 -32.24
N ARG A 5 52.74 34.28 -30.95
CA ARG A 5 53.23 32.95 -30.57
C ARG A 5 52.08 31.95 -30.75
N GLY A 6 52.26 30.97 -31.62
CA GLY A 6 51.31 29.86 -31.79
C GLY A 6 51.39 28.87 -30.62
N PHE A 7 50.29 28.17 -30.35
CA PHE A 7 50.24 27.10 -29.34
C PHE A 7 51.09 25.90 -29.76
N THR A 8 51.83 25.33 -28.82
CA THR A 8 52.61 24.12 -29.07
C THR A 8 51.69 22.89 -29.10
N LEU A 9 52.02 21.88 -29.90
CA LEU A 9 51.28 20.61 -29.94
C LEU A 9 51.24 19.93 -28.55
N ILE A 10 52.28 20.12 -27.74
CA ILE A 10 52.34 19.56 -26.39
C ILE A 10 51.42 20.29 -25.41
N GLU A 11 51.29 21.62 -25.49
CA GLU A 11 50.31 22.36 -24.68
C GLU A 11 48.88 21.91 -25.01
N LEU A 12 48.57 21.75 -26.30
CA LEU A 12 47.24 21.27 -26.71
C LEU A 12 46.99 19.82 -26.24
N ALA A 13 47.99 18.94 -26.31
CA ALA A 13 47.88 17.57 -25.81
C ALA A 13 47.65 17.51 -24.30
N ILE A 14 48.37 18.31 -23.51
CA ILE A 14 48.20 18.37 -22.05
C ILE A 14 46.81 18.92 -21.69
N VAL A 15 46.34 19.97 -22.37
CA VAL A 15 45.01 20.55 -22.14
C VAL A 15 43.92 19.51 -22.41
N LEU A 16 44.02 18.74 -23.49
CA LEU A 16 43.05 17.69 -23.80
C LEU A 16 43.05 16.57 -22.74
N VAL A 17 44.21 16.16 -22.23
CA VAL A 17 44.31 15.17 -21.14
C VAL A 17 43.70 15.70 -19.84
N ILE A 18 43.92 16.97 -19.50
CA ILE A 18 43.31 17.57 -18.30
C ILE A 18 41.79 17.65 -18.45
N ILE A 19 41.28 18.05 -19.62
CA ILE A 19 39.84 18.12 -19.88
C ILE A 19 39.20 16.74 -19.80
N THR A 20 39.81 15.69 -20.36
CA THR A 20 39.25 14.33 -20.26
C THR A 20 39.23 13.81 -18.82
N ILE A 21 40.27 14.09 -18.03
CA ILE A 21 40.31 13.72 -16.61
C ILE A 21 39.26 14.51 -15.80
N LEU A 22 39.08 15.80 -16.05
CA LEU A 22 38.08 16.63 -15.36
C LEU A 22 36.66 16.19 -15.68
N ILE A 23 36.34 15.92 -16.96
CA ILE A 23 35.02 15.43 -17.36
C ILE A 23 34.77 14.03 -16.79
N GLY A 24 35.76 13.13 -16.86
CA GLY A 24 35.66 11.78 -16.32
C GLY A 24 35.52 11.75 -14.79
N GLY A 25 36.23 12.62 -14.08
CA GLY A 25 36.19 12.72 -12.62
C GLY A 25 34.87 13.29 -12.05
N LEU A 26 34.17 14.11 -12.82
CA LEU A 26 32.90 14.72 -12.41
C LEU A 26 31.64 13.93 -12.82
N ALA A 27 31.75 13.01 -13.78
CA ALA A 27 30.59 12.26 -14.27
C ALA A 27 30.06 11.21 -13.27
N VAL A 28 30.95 10.54 -12.54
CA VAL A 28 30.60 9.50 -11.54
C VAL A 28 29.79 10.03 -10.34
N PRO A 29 30.14 11.15 -9.69
CA PRO A 29 29.34 11.65 -8.57
C PRO A 29 27.93 12.11 -9.00
N LEU A 30 27.77 12.55 -10.25
CA LEU A 30 26.49 13.05 -10.74
C LEU A 30 25.45 11.92 -10.90
N SER A 31 25.83 10.75 -11.42
CA SER A 31 24.89 9.63 -11.57
C SER A 31 24.40 9.11 -10.22
N ALA A 32 25.30 8.98 -9.24
CA ALA A 32 24.95 8.59 -7.88
C ALA A 32 24.04 9.62 -7.19
N GLN A 33 24.27 10.92 -7.42
CA GLN A 33 23.40 11.99 -6.91
C GLN A 33 22.00 11.95 -7.52
N ILE A 34 21.88 11.71 -8.84
CA ILE A 34 20.58 11.56 -9.50
C ILE A 34 19.84 10.34 -8.95
N GLN A 35 20.52 9.21 -8.75
CA GLN A 35 19.89 8.02 -8.18
C GLN A 35 19.43 8.24 -6.74
N ALA A 36 20.26 8.85 -5.90
CA ALA A 36 19.86 9.20 -4.53
C ALA A 36 18.65 10.15 -4.52
N ARG A 37 18.60 11.10 -5.45
CA ARG A 37 17.44 11.98 -5.62
C ARG A 37 16.19 11.21 -6.01
N ARG A 38 16.27 10.32 -7.00
CA ARG A 38 15.12 9.51 -7.44
C ARG A 38 14.59 8.61 -6.32
N ILE A 39 15.46 7.98 -5.54
CA ILE A 39 15.06 7.21 -4.36
C ILE A 39 14.34 8.11 -3.35
N GLY A 40 14.87 9.31 -3.10
CA GLY A 40 14.22 10.30 -2.23
C GLY A 40 12.85 10.76 -2.74
N GLU A 41 12.71 10.98 -4.05
CA GLU A 41 11.44 11.31 -4.71
C GLU A 41 10.44 10.15 -4.60
N THR A 42 10.85 8.91 -4.87
CA THR A 42 9.98 7.73 -4.74
C THR A 42 9.54 7.49 -3.30
N ASN A 43 10.43 7.61 -2.31
CA ASN A 43 10.05 7.50 -0.90
C ASN A 43 9.01 8.56 -0.51
N ARG A 44 9.16 9.79 -1.02
CA ARG A 44 8.15 10.83 -0.82
C ARG A 44 6.82 10.44 -1.45
N THR A 45 6.83 9.93 -2.68
CA THR A 45 5.62 9.46 -3.36
C THR A 45 4.93 8.34 -2.57
N LEU A 46 5.69 7.38 -2.03
CA LEU A 46 5.18 6.28 -1.21
C LEU A 46 4.53 6.78 0.09
N GLU A 47 5.12 7.77 0.76
CA GLU A 47 4.53 8.38 1.95
C GLU A 47 3.28 9.22 1.63
N GLU A 48 3.28 9.94 0.50
CA GLU A 48 2.09 10.66 0.01
C GLU A 48 0.95 9.68 -0.30
N ALA A 49 1.25 8.57 -0.99
CA ALA A 49 0.30 7.48 -1.25
C ALA A 49 -0.26 6.87 0.05
N ARG A 50 0.61 6.62 1.04
CA ARG A 50 0.22 6.13 2.37
C ARG A 50 -0.76 7.07 3.06
N GLU A 51 -0.48 8.38 3.10
CA GLU A 51 -1.39 9.35 3.72
C GLU A 51 -2.71 9.50 2.94
N THR A 52 -2.72 9.34 1.61
CA THR A 52 -3.98 9.35 0.85
C THR A 52 -4.86 8.15 1.12
N ILE A 53 -4.29 6.96 1.36
CA ILE A 53 -5.07 5.81 1.82
C ILE A 53 -5.69 6.09 3.19
N LEU A 54 -4.93 6.74 4.11
CA LEU A 54 -5.46 7.17 5.40
C LEU A 54 -6.56 8.22 5.25
N GLY A 55 -6.47 9.11 4.26
CA GLY A 55 -7.54 10.06 3.93
C GLY A 55 -8.79 9.37 3.39
N TYR A 56 -8.61 8.44 2.45
CA TYR A 56 -9.70 7.67 1.84
C TYR A 56 -10.52 6.94 2.90
N ILE A 57 -9.87 6.19 3.78
CA ILE A 57 -10.57 5.39 4.79
C ILE A 57 -11.38 6.24 5.77
N MET A 58 -10.96 7.49 6.03
CA MET A 58 -11.70 8.40 6.91
C MET A 58 -13.01 8.91 6.28
N THR A 59 -13.12 8.91 4.94
CA THR A 59 -14.29 9.43 4.23
C THR A 59 -15.17 8.33 3.61
N HIS A 60 -14.69 7.10 3.56
CA HIS A 60 -15.40 5.97 2.97
C HIS A 60 -15.87 5.00 4.05
N ASN A 61 -17.18 4.74 4.05
CA ASN A 61 -17.83 3.84 5.00
C ASN A 61 -18.83 2.92 4.29
N THR A 62 -19.09 1.77 4.90
CA THR A 62 -20.05 0.79 4.36
C THR A 62 -21.42 1.43 4.18
N LEU A 63 -22.05 1.16 3.03
CA LEU A 63 -23.41 1.65 2.74
C LEU A 63 -24.45 0.98 3.64
N THR A 64 -24.16 -0.25 4.09
CA THR A 64 -24.97 -1.00 5.04
C THR A 64 -24.55 -0.64 6.47
N ALA A 65 -25.44 0.05 7.19
CA ALA A 65 -25.27 0.22 8.62
C ALA A 65 -25.48 -1.12 9.32
N THR A 66 -24.50 -1.52 10.13
CA THR A 66 -24.65 -2.64 11.05
C THR A 66 -25.38 -2.14 12.30
N THR A 67 -26.37 -2.90 12.76
CA THR A 67 -27.07 -2.64 14.01
C THR A 67 -26.51 -3.54 15.11
N CYS A 68 -26.29 -2.97 16.29
CA CYS A 68 -26.11 -3.75 17.52
C CYS A 68 -27.04 -3.23 18.61
N ASP A 69 -27.26 -4.03 19.65
CA ASP A 69 -28.18 -3.74 20.74
C ASP A 69 -27.44 -3.69 22.08
N CYS A 70 -27.70 -2.62 22.85
CA CYS A 70 -27.35 -2.49 24.26
C CYS A 70 -28.60 -2.82 25.10
N GLN A 71 -28.50 -3.82 25.98
CA GLN A 71 -29.61 -4.24 26.83
C GLN A 71 -29.42 -3.74 28.27
N TYR A 72 -30.52 -3.32 28.89
CA TYR A 72 -30.51 -2.70 30.22
C TYR A 72 -31.43 -3.46 31.18
N ASN A 73 -30.91 -3.71 32.38
CA ASN A 73 -31.64 -4.32 33.48
C ASN A 73 -32.79 -3.42 33.96
N ALA A 74 -33.68 -3.99 34.78
CA ALA A 74 -34.79 -3.25 35.40
C ALA A 74 -34.31 -2.07 36.27
N ASP A 75 -33.09 -2.14 36.80
CA ASP A 75 -32.44 -1.07 37.56
C ASP A 75 -31.73 -0.03 36.67
N THR A 76 -31.94 -0.07 35.35
CA THR A 76 -31.35 0.80 34.32
C THR A 76 -29.84 0.67 34.11
N THR A 77 -29.19 -0.33 34.71
CA THR A 77 -27.78 -0.64 34.46
C THR A 77 -27.61 -1.50 33.20
N LEU A 78 -26.48 -1.35 32.50
CA LEU A 78 -26.16 -2.17 31.33
C LEU A 78 -26.04 -3.65 31.71
N ASP A 79 -26.76 -4.53 31.02
CA ASP A 79 -26.53 -5.98 31.08
C ASP A 79 -25.30 -6.32 30.22
N THR A 80 -24.17 -6.62 30.87
CA THR A 80 -22.91 -6.94 30.19
C THR A 80 -22.87 -8.39 29.68
N SER A 81 -23.95 -9.16 29.79
CA SER A 81 -24.00 -10.52 29.26
C SER A 81 -23.86 -10.51 27.73
N PRO A 82 -22.89 -11.25 27.15
CA PRO A 82 -22.65 -11.27 25.71
C PRO A 82 -23.77 -11.95 24.91
N THR A 83 -24.70 -12.63 25.59
CA THR A 83 -25.89 -13.23 24.95
C THR A 83 -27.05 -12.25 24.80
N VAL A 84 -26.96 -11.05 25.40
CA VAL A 84 -28.07 -10.11 25.53
C VAL A 84 -27.68 -8.73 24.99
N THR A 85 -26.51 -8.21 25.37
CA THR A 85 -25.90 -7.02 24.74
C THR A 85 -24.99 -7.47 23.62
N THR A 86 -25.34 -7.11 22.38
CA THR A 86 -24.57 -7.47 21.17
C THR A 86 -23.59 -6.37 20.76
N CYS A 87 -23.78 -5.13 21.24
CA CYS A 87 -22.80 -4.06 21.09
C CYS A 87 -21.57 -4.31 21.99
N PRO A 88 -20.36 -3.90 21.57
CA PRO A 88 -19.25 -3.79 22.50
C PRO A 88 -19.60 -2.82 23.63
N THR A 89 -19.41 -3.23 24.88
CA THR A 89 -19.94 -2.56 26.07
C THR A 89 -19.42 -1.13 26.25
N ASN A 90 -18.26 -0.79 25.69
CA ASN A 90 -17.70 0.56 25.68
C ASN A 90 -18.48 1.55 24.80
N PHE A 91 -19.31 1.07 23.88
CA PHE A 91 -20.20 1.91 23.08
C PHE A 91 -21.58 2.11 23.71
N CYS A 92 -21.91 1.31 24.72
CA CYS A 92 -23.16 1.42 25.44
C CYS A 92 -23.04 2.43 26.59
N PRO A 93 -23.99 3.36 26.76
CA PRO A 93 -24.12 4.12 28.01
C PRO A 93 -24.18 3.18 29.22
N LEU A 94 -23.48 3.49 30.31
CA LEU A 94 -23.48 2.65 31.52
C LEU A 94 -24.86 2.59 32.20
N THR A 95 -25.68 3.63 32.02
CA THR A 95 -27.03 3.75 32.53
C THR A 95 -27.96 4.27 31.44
N SER A 96 -29.20 3.78 31.42
CA SER A 96 -30.26 4.28 30.53
C SER A 96 -31.35 5.02 31.31
N THR A 97 -32.22 5.75 30.62
CA THR A 97 -33.41 6.37 31.23
C THR A 97 -34.59 5.41 31.38
N SER A 98 -34.48 4.20 30.80
CA SER A 98 -35.54 3.19 30.71
C SER A 98 -34.93 1.79 30.63
N SER A 99 -35.56 0.78 31.26
CA SER A 99 -35.15 -0.63 31.20
C SER A 99 -35.49 -1.28 29.84
N THR A 100 -35.01 -0.69 28.75
CA THR A 100 -35.33 -1.06 27.35
C THR A 100 -34.07 -1.21 26.53
N THR A 101 -34.13 -2.00 25.46
CA THR A 101 -33.06 -2.12 24.47
C THR A 101 -32.77 -0.79 23.78
N LEU A 102 -31.49 -0.44 23.67
CA LEU A 102 -30.99 0.66 22.84
C LEU A 102 -30.28 0.07 21.62
N SER A 103 -30.85 0.24 20.44
CA SER A 103 -30.21 -0.16 19.18
C SER A 103 -29.30 0.96 18.66
N LEU A 104 -28.03 0.64 18.44
CA LEU A 104 -27.04 1.52 17.84
C LEU A 104 -26.80 1.13 16.39
N GLN A 105 -26.65 2.13 15.52
CA GLN A 105 -26.28 1.94 14.13
C GLN A 105 -24.87 2.45 13.91
N PHE A 106 -24.03 1.64 13.28
CA PHE A 106 -22.68 2.02 12.91
C PHE A 106 -22.35 1.57 11.48
N THR A 107 -21.56 2.40 10.80
CA THR A 107 -20.93 2.07 9.53
C THR A 107 -19.47 1.75 9.79
N ARG A 108 -18.88 0.82 9.04
CA ARG A 108 -17.46 0.51 9.16
C ARG A 108 -16.69 1.21 8.05
N HIS A 109 -15.48 1.65 8.34
CA HIS A 109 -14.59 2.22 7.33
C HIS A 109 -13.95 1.10 6.51
N TYR A 110 -13.57 1.35 5.26
CA TYR A 110 -12.90 0.35 4.43
C TYR A 110 -11.77 0.97 3.60
N LEU A 111 -10.81 0.14 3.22
CA LEU A 111 -9.66 0.51 2.38
C LEU A 111 -10.01 0.47 0.88
N PRO A 112 -9.34 1.28 0.05
CA PRO A 112 -9.48 1.18 -1.39
C PRO A 112 -8.97 -0.20 -1.86
N CYS A 113 -9.57 -0.73 -2.92
CA CYS A 113 -9.09 -1.92 -3.61
C CYS A 113 -7.96 -1.58 -4.59
N PRO A 114 -7.08 -2.53 -4.92
CA PRO A 114 -6.10 -2.33 -5.98
C PRO A 114 -6.77 -2.16 -7.34
N ASP A 115 -6.06 -1.48 -8.24
CA ASP A 115 -6.32 -1.44 -9.68
C ASP A 115 -5.80 -2.74 -10.32
N LEU A 116 -6.61 -3.38 -11.15
CA LEU A 116 -6.30 -4.64 -11.81
C LEU A 116 -5.15 -4.46 -12.79
N ASN A 117 -4.09 -5.24 -12.60
CA ASN A 117 -2.90 -5.25 -13.47
C ASN A 117 -2.82 -6.48 -14.38
N GLY A 118 -3.85 -7.34 -14.36
CA GLY A 118 -3.82 -8.68 -14.94
C GLY A 118 -5.12 -9.05 -15.65
N ALA A 119 -5.58 -10.27 -15.43
CA ALA A 119 -6.87 -10.70 -15.96
C ALA A 119 -8.01 -10.10 -15.13
N ASP A 120 -9.03 -9.60 -15.81
CA ASP A 120 -10.26 -9.15 -15.18
C ASP A 120 -11.14 -10.38 -14.85
N PRO A 121 -11.51 -10.60 -13.56
CA PRO A 121 -12.39 -11.69 -13.17
C PRO A 121 -13.85 -11.50 -13.63
N GLU A 122 -14.26 -10.28 -13.98
CA GLU A 122 -15.62 -9.91 -14.38
C GLU A 122 -15.64 -9.10 -15.70
N PRO A 123 -15.07 -9.60 -16.82
CA PRO A 123 -14.72 -8.83 -18.03
C PRO A 123 -15.88 -8.21 -18.84
N ASN A 124 -17.11 -8.34 -18.37
CA ASN A 124 -18.30 -7.74 -18.99
C ASN A 124 -19.06 -6.85 -18.01
N LEU A 125 -18.44 -6.50 -16.89
CA LEU A 125 -18.99 -5.68 -15.83
C LEU A 125 -18.06 -4.50 -15.59
N ASP A 126 -18.60 -3.47 -14.93
CA ASP A 126 -17.92 -2.22 -14.61
C ASP A 126 -17.54 -2.31 -13.12
N ASN A 127 -16.32 -2.76 -12.85
CA ASN A 127 -15.82 -3.09 -11.51
C ASN A 127 -15.40 -1.85 -10.71
N ASP A 128 -15.19 -0.73 -11.38
CA ASP A 128 -14.80 0.55 -10.78
C ASP A 128 -15.93 1.60 -10.74
N GLY A 129 -17.05 1.33 -11.42
CA GLY A 129 -18.26 2.14 -11.45
C GLY A 129 -18.15 3.42 -12.27
N ASP A 130 -17.19 3.50 -13.22
CA ASP A 130 -16.96 4.70 -14.04
C ASP A 130 -17.78 4.76 -15.34
N GLY A 131 -18.54 3.70 -15.62
CA GLY A 131 -19.38 3.55 -16.80
C GLY A 131 -18.67 2.91 -18.00
N SER A 132 -17.41 2.49 -17.84
CA SER A 132 -16.62 1.74 -18.81
C SER A 132 -16.53 0.26 -18.42
N LEU A 133 -16.21 -0.61 -19.39
CA LEU A 133 -15.88 -2.03 -19.15
C LEU A 133 -14.37 -2.26 -19.25
N SER A 134 -13.59 -1.23 -18.93
CA SER A 134 -12.14 -1.20 -19.11
C SER A 134 -11.48 -0.99 -17.75
N ASP A 135 -11.56 -2.02 -16.94
CA ASP A 135 -11.17 -2.04 -15.53
C ASP A 135 -9.64 -2.17 -15.35
N LEU A 136 -8.96 -2.73 -16.35
CA LEU A 136 -7.52 -2.97 -16.26
C LEU A 136 -6.67 -1.69 -16.34
N ASN A 137 -5.84 -1.45 -15.31
CA ASN A 137 -4.75 -0.48 -15.28
C ASN A 137 -5.20 0.93 -15.65
N ASN A 138 -6.41 1.29 -15.23
CA ASN A 138 -6.98 2.60 -15.48
C ASN A 138 -6.77 3.57 -14.29
N GLY A 139 -6.19 3.05 -13.19
CA GLY A 139 -5.89 3.76 -11.95
C GLY A 139 -7.07 3.88 -11.00
N ARG A 140 -8.22 3.30 -11.31
CA ARG A 140 -9.35 3.20 -10.39
C ARG A 140 -9.28 1.91 -9.60
N GLU A 141 -10.02 1.84 -8.50
CA GLU A 141 -10.03 0.63 -7.68
C GLU A 141 -11.06 -0.36 -8.25
N ASP A 142 -10.76 -1.66 -8.23
CA ASP A 142 -11.66 -2.66 -8.79
C ASP A 142 -12.31 -3.53 -7.71
N ARG A 143 -13.64 -3.57 -7.74
CA ARG A 143 -14.47 -4.32 -6.80
C ARG A 143 -15.37 -5.26 -7.56
N TYR A 144 -15.58 -6.46 -7.03
CA TYR A 144 -16.60 -7.37 -7.53
C TYR A 144 -17.96 -6.67 -7.50
N VAL A 145 -18.72 -6.79 -8.58
CA VAL A 145 -20.10 -6.30 -8.68
C VAL A 145 -21.12 -7.42 -8.70
N THR A 146 -20.70 -8.68 -8.92
CA THR A 146 -21.54 -9.87 -8.74
C THR A 146 -20.86 -10.92 -7.86
N GLY A 147 -21.66 -11.80 -7.24
CA GLY A 147 -21.17 -12.84 -6.34
C GLY A 147 -20.65 -12.30 -5.01
N SER A 148 -19.44 -11.75 -5.01
CA SER A 148 -18.73 -11.22 -3.83
C SER A 148 -18.77 -9.68 -3.78
N VAL A 149 -19.96 -9.11 -4.02
CA VAL A 149 -20.16 -7.67 -4.23
C VAL A 149 -19.46 -6.83 -3.15
N GLY A 150 -18.61 -5.91 -3.58
CA GLY A 150 -17.87 -5.00 -2.70
C GLY A 150 -16.49 -5.49 -2.26
N SER A 151 -16.17 -6.78 -2.40
CA SER A 151 -14.81 -7.30 -2.22
C SER A 151 -13.91 -6.90 -3.38
N CYS A 152 -12.59 -6.79 -3.15
CA CYS A 152 -11.65 -6.43 -4.21
C CYS A 152 -11.52 -7.54 -5.27
N ALA A 153 -11.46 -7.12 -6.54
CA ALA A 153 -11.25 -8.02 -7.67
C ALA A 153 -9.88 -8.72 -7.62
N THR A 154 -8.88 -8.07 -7.00
CA THR A 154 -7.58 -8.66 -6.67
C THR A 154 -7.12 -8.24 -5.26
N THR A 155 -6.25 -9.05 -4.62
CA THR A 155 -5.60 -8.69 -3.34
C THR A 155 -4.36 -7.85 -3.52
N SER A 156 -3.72 -7.91 -4.69
CA SER A 156 -2.50 -7.18 -5.04
C SER A 156 -2.56 -6.74 -6.50
N GLY A 157 -2.23 -5.49 -6.76
CA GLY A 157 -2.34 -4.87 -8.08
C GLY A 157 -1.64 -3.53 -8.14
N HIS A 158 -2.05 -2.68 -9.07
CA HIS A 158 -1.58 -1.31 -9.13
C HIS A 158 -2.21 -0.47 -8.01
N PHE A 159 -1.44 0.49 -7.53
CA PHE A 159 -1.96 1.52 -6.64
C PHE A 159 -3.06 2.32 -7.37
N PRO A 160 -4.27 2.49 -6.81
CA PRO A 160 -5.40 3.10 -7.52
C PRO A 160 -5.26 4.64 -7.52
N TRP A 161 -4.33 5.16 -8.33
CA TRP A 161 -3.90 6.56 -8.32
C TRP A 161 -4.98 7.55 -8.78
N VAL A 162 -5.93 7.14 -9.62
CA VAL A 162 -7.09 7.95 -10.02
C VAL A 162 -8.08 8.02 -8.87
N THR A 163 -8.41 6.88 -8.24
CA THR A 163 -9.30 6.83 -7.06
C THR A 163 -8.76 7.69 -5.92
N LEU A 164 -7.45 7.64 -5.69
CA LEU A 164 -6.79 8.33 -4.58
C LEU A 164 -6.29 9.73 -4.93
N ALA A 165 -6.42 10.16 -6.19
CA ALA A 165 -5.96 11.45 -6.70
C ALA A 165 -4.48 11.75 -6.38
N THR A 166 -3.60 10.78 -6.62
CA THR A 166 -2.16 10.88 -6.33
C THR A 166 -1.29 10.76 -7.58
N ALA A 167 0.02 10.85 -7.38
CA ALA A 167 0.98 10.41 -8.37
C ALA A 167 0.78 8.93 -8.73
N ALA A 168 0.93 8.63 -10.02
CA ALA A 168 0.63 7.34 -10.61
C ALA A 168 1.83 6.41 -10.73
N GLN A 169 3.02 6.88 -10.34
CA GLN A 169 4.30 6.23 -10.66
C GLN A 169 5.43 6.69 -9.74
N ASP A 170 6.48 5.88 -9.70
CA ASP A 170 7.76 6.23 -9.08
C ASP A 170 8.65 7.11 -9.98
N ALA A 171 9.83 7.49 -9.48
CA ALA A 171 10.78 8.34 -10.19
C ALA A 171 11.45 7.67 -11.42
N TRP A 172 11.20 6.38 -11.67
CA TRP A 172 11.68 5.64 -12.84
C TRP A 172 10.58 5.39 -13.87
N GLY A 173 9.34 5.81 -13.59
CA GLY A 173 8.20 5.67 -14.49
C GLY A 173 7.49 4.33 -14.37
N ASN A 174 7.66 3.64 -13.24
CA ASN A 174 6.95 2.41 -12.93
C ASN A 174 5.73 2.70 -12.06
N ARG A 175 4.63 1.96 -12.29
CA ARG A 175 3.45 2.00 -11.42
C ARG A 175 3.83 1.52 -10.02
N LEU A 176 3.25 2.15 -9.01
CA LEU A 176 3.36 1.65 -7.64
C LEU A 176 2.49 0.40 -7.49
N GLY A 177 3.00 -0.58 -6.75
CA GLY A 177 2.25 -1.76 -6.33
C GLY A 177 1.46 -1.47 -5.04
N TYR A 178 0.31 -2.11 -4.91
CA TYR A 178 -0.55 -2.01 -3.74
C TYR A 178 -1.18 -3.36 -3.42
N SER A 179 -0.98 -3.82 -2.19
CA SER A 179 -1.54 -5.07 -1.67
C SER A 179 -2.36 -4.80 -0.43
N VAL A 180 -3.55 -5.39 -0.35
CA VAL A 180 -4.54 -5.11 0.69
C VAL A 180 -5.16 -6.39 1.26
N GLU A 181 -5.55 -6.36 2.53
CA GLU A 181 -6.41 -7.37 3.15
C GLU A 181 -7.85 -7.21 2.61
N ASN A 182 -8.29 -8.15 1.76
CA ASN A 182 -9.56 -8.05 1.04
C ASN A 182 -10.74 -8.79 1.70
N ARG A 183 -10.52 -9.57 2.77
CA ARG A 183 -11.59 -10.35 3.39
C ARG A 183 -12.51 -9.49 4.24
N GLU A 184 -11.95 -8.47 4.89
CA GLU A 184 -12.68 -7.53 5.73
C GLU A 184 -12.25 -6.08 5.45
N TYR A 185 -10.96 -5.74 5.55
CA TYR A 185 -10.52 -4.33 5.56
C TYR A 185 -10.87 -3.56 4.29
N ALA A 186 -10.73 -4.18 3.12
CA ALA A 186 -11.04 -3.55 1.84
C ALA A 186 -12.41 -3.93 1.28
N ASP A 187 -13.17 -4.83 1.92
CA ASP A 187 -14.51 -5.20 1.46
C ASP A 187 -15.51 -4.08 1.85
N SER A 188 -16.11 -3.41 0.85
CA SER A 188 -17.01 -2.27 1.11
C SER A 188 -18.37 -2.67 1.71
N SER A 189 -18.67 -3.97 1.75
CA SER A 189 -19.86 -4.50 2.45
C SER A 189 -19.58 -4.83 3.92
N LYS A 190 -18.30 -4.93 4.32
CA LYS A 190 -17.87 -5.32 5.67
C LYS A 190 -17.05 -4.25 6.37
N GLY A 191 -15.94 -3.81 5.79
CA GLY A 191 -15.01 -2.84 6.37
C GLY A 191 -14.21 -3.37 7.57
N LEU A 192 -13.61 -2.44 8.32
CA LEU A 192 -12.70 -2.75 9.43
C LEU A 192 -13.34 -3.74 10.42
N PRO A 193 -12.71 -4.90 10.65
CA PRO A 193 -13.24 -5.88 11.58
C PRO A 193 -13.05 -5.44 13.03
N ASN A 194 -13.94 -5.93 13.91
CA ASN A 194 -13.71 -5.89 15.35
C ASN A 194 -12.72 -7.00 15.73
N LEU A 195 -11.43 -6.67 15.84
CA LEU A 195 -10.38 -7.63 16.19
C LEU A 195 -10.55 -8.24 17.59
N ALA A 196 -11.35 -7.64 18.48
CA ALA A 196 -11.63 -8.26 19.78
C ALA A 196 -12.43 -9.57 19.65
N LEU A 197 -13.07 -9.80 18.51
CA LEU A 197 -13.80 -11.03 18.18
C LEU A 197 -12.90 -12.08 17.49
N LEU A 198 -11.64 -11.75 17.22
CA LEU A 198 -10.70 -12.63 16.53
C LEU A 198 -9.51 -12.95 17.43
N THR A 199 -9.02 -14.18 17.33
CA THR A 199 -7.84 -14.62 18.08
C THR A 199 -6.57 -14.39 17.26
N PRO A 200 -5.54 -13.72 17.80
CA PRO A 200 -4.22 -13.67 17.16
C PRO A 200 -3.71 -15.09 16.83
N PRO A 201 -3.09 -15.30 15.66
CA PRO A 201 -2.57 -14.31 14.72
C PRO A 201 -3.58 -13.82 13.66
N TYR A 202 -4.88 -13.92 13.94
CA TYR A 202 -5.96 -13.51 13.02
C TYR A 202 -5.95 -14.29 11.70
N ALA A 203 -5.71 -15.60 11.74
CA ALA A 203 -5.58 -16.47 10.56
C ALA A 203 -6.80 -16.47 9.61
N ALA A 204 -7.95 -15.97 10.07
CA ALA A 204 -9.12 -15.75 9.23
C ALA A 204 -8.96 -14.56 8.25
N LEU A 205 -8.00 -13.66 8.50
CA LEU A 205 -7.67 -12.50 7.69
C LEU A 205 -6.37 -12.74 6.92
N ASN A 206 -6.25 -12.13 5.75
CA ASN A 206 -4.99 -12.17 4.98
C ASN A 206 -4.10 -10.96 5.31
N LEU A 207 -3.82 -10.72 6.60
CA LEU A 207 -3.02 -9.57 7.02
C LEU A 207 -1.56 -9.73 6.57
N LYS A 208 -0.97 -8.64 6.07
CA LYS A 208 0.36 -8.64 5.51
C LYS A 208 1.45 -8.56 6.59
N ARG A 209 2.66 -8.98 6.23
CA ARG A 209 3.84 -8.99 7.09
C ARG A 209 5.04 -8.45 6.33
N ILE A 210 5.93 -7.74 7.04
CA ILE A 210 7.23 -7.33 6.50
C ILE A 210 8.29 -8.25 7.09
N CYS A 211 9.04 -8.89 6.20
CA CYS A 211 10.06 -9.88 6.48
C CYS A 211 11.44 -9.30 6.15
N ARG A 212 12.48 -9.74 6.88
CA ARG A 212 13.87 -9.34 6.59
C ARG A 212 14.46 -10.02 5.34
N GLY A 213 13.82 -11.09 4.87
CA GLY A 213 14.15 -11.81 3.64
C GLY A 213 13.06 -12.83 3.30
N SER A 214 13.09 -13.38 2.09
CA SER A 214 11.99 -14.16 1.50
C SER A 214 11.61 -15.47 2.20
N ALA A 215 12.48 -16.01 3.07
CA ALA A 215 12.09 -17.16 3.90
C ALA A 215 11.12 -16.78 5.04
N CYS A 216 10.86 -15.49 5.24
CA CYS A 216 10.06 -14.89 6.31
C CYS A 216 10.24 -15.49 7.72
N THR A 217 11.47 -15.92 8.05
CA THR A 217 11.80 -16.45 9.38
C THR A 217 12.00 -15.36 10.43
N ALA A 218 12.36 -14.16 10.00
CA ALA A 218 12.46 -12.96 10.81
C ALA A 218 11.48 -11.91 10.28
N VAL A 219 10.54 -11.51 11.14
CA VAL A 219 9.44 -10.60 10.80
C VAL A 219 9.68 -9.27 11.50
N ASP A 220 9.79 -8.20 10.72
CA ASP A 220 10.02 -6.83 11.21
C ASP A 220 8.68 -6.09 11.47
N ALA A 221 7.59 -6.46 10.78
CA ALA A 221 6.24 -5.94 11.05
C ALA A 221 5.12 -6.95 10.75
N VAL A 222 4.03 -6.90 11.52
CA VAL A 222 2.85 -7.78 11.39
C VAL A 222 1.55 -6.99 11.49
N TYR A 223 0.43 -7.64 11.16
CA TYR A 223 -0.91 -7.06 11.25
C TYR A 223 -1.07 -5.81 10.39
N LEU A 224 -0.66 -5.94 9.13
CA LEU A 224 -0.66 -4.85 8.16
C LEU A 224 -1.82 -5.04 7.18
N PRO A 225 -2.84 -4.17 7.22
CA PRO A 225 -3.93 -4.25 6.27
C PRO A 225 -3.54 -3.86 4.85
N ALA A 226 -2.48 -3.05 4.69
CA ALA A 226 -2.03 -2.57 3.40
C ALA A 226 -0.51 -2.40 3.31
N VAL A 227 0.03 -2.70 2.12
CA VAL A 227 1.43 -2.49 1.73
C VAL A 227 1.45 -1.77 0.38
N ILE A 228 2.32 -0.75 0.26
CA ILE A 228 2.58 -0.01 -0.98
C ILE A 228 4.06 -0.19 -1.31
N PHE A 229 4.39 -0.49 -2.57
CA PHE A 229 5.76 -0.76 -2.96
C PHE A 229 6.12 -0.19 -4.34
N SER A 230 7.41 0.03 -4.55
CA SER A 230 8.04 0.35 -5.84
C SER A 230 9.15 -0.67 -6.08
N HIS A 231 9.27 -1.12 -7.32
CA HIS A 231 10.32 -2.05 -7.77
C HIS A 231 11.69 -1.39 -7.99
N GLY A 232 11.89 -0.21 -7.41
CA GLY A 232 13.19 0.43 -7.38
C GLY A 232 13.77 0.86 -8.74
N PRO A 233 15.07 1.21 -8.73
CA PRO A 233 15.85 1.60 -9.90
C PRO A 233 15.83 0.64 -11.11
N ASN A 234 15.87 -0.68 -10.89
CA ASN A 234 15.88 -1.65 -11.98
C ASN A 234 14.46 -1.87 -12.54
N GLY A 235 13.42 -1.65 -11.73
CA GLY A 235 12.02 -1.81 -12.07
C GLY A 235 11.61 -3.26 -12.36
N TRP A 236 12.40 -4.25 -11.97
CA TRP A 236 12.13 -5.64 -12.31
C TRP A 236 10.84 -6.12 -11.62
N GLY A 237 9.97 -6.76 -12.38
CA GLY A 237 8.60 -7.11 -11.95
C GLY A 237 7.57 -5.99 -12.11
N ALA A 238 7.98 -4.74 -12.33
CA ALA A 238 7.04 -3.63 -12.44
C ALA A 238 6.33 -3.57 -13.79
N HIS A 239 5.15 -2.96 -13.79
CA HIS A 239 4.55 -2.41 -15.00
C HIS A 239 4.90 -0.93 -15.10
N ASN A 240 5.36 -0.51 -16.27
CA ASN A 240 5.62 0.90 -16.52
C ASN A 240 4.35 1.63 -16.98
N VAL A 241 4.40 2.97 -16.93
CA VAL A 241 3.28 3.81 -17.36
C VAL A 241 2.95 3.71 -18.86
N ASN A 242 3.81 3.06 -19.65
CA ASN A 242 3.56 2.78 -21.06
C ASN A 242 2.87 1.42 -21.29
N GLY A 243 2.51 0.70 -20.22
CA GLY A 243 1.82 -0.58 -20.27
C GLY A 243 2.73 -1.80 -20.46
N ASN A 244 4.06 -1.63 -20.39
CA ASN A 244 4.98 -2.77 -20.49
C ASN A 244 5.26 -3.35 -19.11
N THR A 245 5.18 -4.67 -18.98
CA THR A 245 5.78 -5.41 -17.86
C THR A 245 7.29 -5.51 -18.09
N LEU A 246 8.06 -5.09 -17.09
CA LEU A 246 9.52 -5.18 -17.10
C LEU A 246 9.97 -6.61 -16.81
N LYS A 247 11.27 -6.86 -16.96
CA LYS A 247 11.89 -8.17 -16.71
C LYS A 247 11.54 -8.65 -15.29
N ALA A 248 11.22 -9.94 -15.12
CA ALA A 248 11.01 -10.51 -13.80
C ALA A 248 12.28 -10.41 -12.92
N PRO A 249 12.13 -10.20 -11.59
CA PRO A 249 13.26 -10.19 -10.68
C PRO A 249 14.00 -11.53 -10.66
N THR A 250 15.23 -11.50 -10.15
CA THR A 250 16.06 -12.73 -10.05
C THR A 250 16.47 -13.07 -8.64
N SER A 251 16.50 -12.09 -7.73
CA SER A 251 16.75 -12.36 -6.33
C SER A 251 15.49 -12.92 -5.67
N ALA A 252 15.65 -13.78 -4.68
CA ALA A 252 14.52 -14.34 -3.95
C ALA A 252 13.75 -13.24 -3.18
N ASP A 253 14.43 -12.20 -2.72
CA ASP A 253 13.82 -11.11 -1.96
C ASP A 253 12.97 -10.17 -2.82
N GLU A 254 13.38 -9.88 -4.07
CA GLU A 254 12.54 -9.10 -5.00
C GLU A 254 11.41 -9.96 -5.58
N LEU A 255 11.63 -11.28 -5.75
CA LEU A 255 10.58 -12.20 -6.17
C LEU A 255 9.44 -12.26 -5.14
N GLU A 256 9.76 -12.26 -3.85
CA GLU A 256 8.75 -12.18 -2.77
C GLU A 256 7.81 -11.00 -2.99
N ASN A 257 8.33 -9.82 -3.29
CA ASN A 257 7.52 -8.62 -3.48
C ASN A 257 6.66 -8.65 -4.77
N THR A 258 6.70 -9.73 -5.55
CA THR A 258 5.93 -9.88 -6.81
C THR A 258 4.95 -11.05 -6.82
N ASP A 259 4.94 -11.92 -5.81
CA ASP A 259 4.18 -13.18 -5.87
C ASP A 259 2.72 -13.09 -5.37
N ALA A 260 2.33 -11.90 -4.92
CA ALA A 260 0.98 -11.53 -4.48
C ALA A 260 0.46 -12.25 -3.22
N ASP A 261 1.36 -12.78 -2.38
CA ASP A 261 0.99 -13.36 -1.09
C ASP A 261 0.93 -12.32 0.05
N ALA A 262 1.03 -12.77 1.31
CA ALA A 262 0.94 -11.91 2.49
C ALA A 262 2.28 -11.38 2.99
N ASP A 263 3.39 -11.91 2.50
CA ASP A 263 4.73 -11.65 2.96
C ASP A 263 5.44 -10.72 1.97
N PHE A 264 6.14 -9.72 2.52
CA PHE A 264 6.89 -8.75 1.73
C PHE A 264 8.26 -8.58 2.35
N VAL A 265 9.30 -8.48 1.53
CA VAL A 265 10.65 -8.15 2.01
C VAL A 265 10.84 -6.65 2.01
N SER A 266 11.34 -6.11 3.13
CA SER A 266 11.88 -4.74 3.23
C SER A 266 13.26 -4.77 3.88
N ARG A 267 14.31 -4.42 3.12
CA ARG A 267 15.68 -4.37 3.66
C ARG A 267 16.54 -3.31 2.99
N SER A 268 17.79 -3.19 3.47
CA SER A 268 18.77 -2.29 2.85
C SER A 268 19.13 -2.75 1.43
N PRO A 269 19.32 -1.82 0.48
CA PRO A 269 19.64 -2.15 -0.90
C PRO A 269 20.97 -2.92 -1.05
N SER A 270 21.01 -3.83 -2.02
CA SER A 270 22.20 -4.63 -2.37
C SER A 270 22.32 -4.85 -3.88
N LYS A 271 23.52 -5.17 -4.34
CA LYS A 271 23.81 -5.38 -5.77
C LYS A 271 23.69 -6.87 -6.14
N ALA A 272 23.52 -7.15 -7.43
CA ALA A 272 23.44 -8.52 -7.96
C ALA A 272 24.59 -9.47 -7.57
N GLY A 273 25.77 -8.94 -7.21
CA GLY A 273 26.92 -9.74 -6.78
C GLY A 273 26.99 -10.03 -5.28
N ASP A 274 26.09 -9.46 -4.48
CA ASP A 274 26.08 -9.64 -3.03
C ASP A 274 25.48 -11.01 -2.67
N ALA A 275 25.91 -11.57 -1.52
CA ALA A 275 25.49 -12.91 -1.11
C ALA A 275 23.97 -13.07 -0.92
N ALA A 276 23.26 -11.97 -0.59
CA ALA A 276 21.81 -11.92 -0.46
C ALA A 276 21.08 -11.64 -1.79
N GLY A 277 21.81 -11.48 -2.90
CA GLY A 277 21.26 -11.08 -4.20
C GLY A 277 20.99 -9.58 -4.31
N GLU A 278 20.60 -9.14 -5.50
CA GLU A 278 20.14 -7.77 -5.77
C GLU A 278 18.86 -7.47 -4.98
N TYR A 279 18.74 -6.25 -4.48
CA TYR A 279 17.50 -5.76 -3.89
C TYR A 279 17.51 -4.24 -3.94
N ASP A 280 16.52 -3.67 -4.62
CA ASP A 280 16.36 -2.22 -4.71
C ASP A 280 14.91 -1.74 -4.54
N ASP A 281 14.00 -2.66 -4.24
CA ASP A 281 12.61 -2.37 -3.90
C ASP A 281 12.48 -1.43 -2.69
N LEU A 282 11.44 -0.60 -2.73
CA LEU A 282 11.06 0.32 -1.68
C LEU A 282 9.65 -0.03 -1.21
N VAL A 283 9.50 -0.34 0.08
CA VAL A 283 8.24 -0.81 0.66
C VAL A 283 7.84 0.09 1.82
N VAL A 284 6.58 0.55 1.81
CA VAL A 284 5.93 1.23 2.94
C VAL A 284 4.63 0.51 3.28
N TRP A 285 4.17 0.64 4.52
CA TRP A 285 3.00 -0.09 4.98
C TRP A 285 2.13 0.71 5.94
N ILE A 286 0.91 0.23 6.09
CA ILE A 286 -0.06 0.75 7.03
C ILE A 286 -0.37 -0.36 8.04
N SER A 287 -0.14 -0.09 9.32
CA SER A 287 -0.50 -1.02 10.39
C SER A 287 -1.96 -0.86 10.80
N ASP A 288 -2.57 -1.94 11.30
CA ASP A 288 -3.93 -1.87 11.85
C ASP A 288 -4.03 -0.80 12.97
N GLY A 289 -3.06 -0.76 13.88
CA GLY A 289 -3.05 0.24 14.95
C GLY A 289 -3.05 1.68 14.44
N LEU A 290 -2.36 1.96 13.31
CA LEU A 290 -2.40 3.27 12.68
C LEU A 290 -3.79 3.57 12.11
N LEU A 291 -4.41 2.62 11.37
CA LEU A 291 -5.76 2.82 10.84
C LEU A 291 -6.76 3.13 11.96
N ARG A 292 -6.78 2.30 13.01
CA ARG A 292 -7.70 2.47 14.13
C ARG A 292 -7.51 3.81 14.83
N SER A 293 -6.27 4.28 14.96
CA SER A 293 -5.99 5.60 15.56
C SER A 293 -6.56 6.78 14.76
N ARG A 294 -6.81 6.60 13.45
CA ARG A 294 -7.34 7.65 12.56
C ARG A 294 -8.85 7.60 12.43
N VAL A 295 -9.45 6.41 12.39
CA VAL A 295 -10.88 6.25 12.05
C VAL A 295 -11.76 5.83 13.21
N CYS A 296 -11.21 5.27 14.27
CA CYS A 296 -12.03 4.71 15.34
C CYS A 296 -12.20 5.71 16.49
N PRO A 297 -13.44 5.88 17.00
CA PRO A 297 -13.69 6.75 18.14
C PRO A 297 -13.04 6.21 19.42
N ALA A 298 -13.02 7.05 20.45
CA ALA A 298 -12.59 6.63 21.79
C ALA A 298 -13.43 5.43 22.26
N GLY A 299 -12.77 4.31 22.56
CA GLY A 299 -13.41 3.05 22.96
C GLY A 299 -13.23 1.92 21.96
N GLY A 300 -12.90 2.19 20.69
CA GLY A 300 -12.60 1.16 19.69
C GLY A 300 -13.26 1.41 18.35
N CYS A 301 -13.14 0.46 17.43
CA CYS A 301 -13.87 0.48 16.17
C CYS A 301 -15.18 -0.29 16.37
N PRO A 302 -16.34 0.26 15.97
CA PRO A 302 -17.60 -0.47 15.94
C PRO A 302 -17.43 -1.77 15.17
#